data_AF-M3ALV6-F1
#
_entry.id   AF-M3ALV6-F1
#
_cell.length_a   1.000
_cell.length_b   1.000
_cell.length_c   1.000
_cell.angle_alpha   90.00
_cell.angle_beta   90.00
_cell.angle_gamma   90.00
#
_symmetry.space_group_name_H-M   'P 1'
#
loop_
_entity.id
_entity.type
_entity.pdbx_description
1 polymer ?
#
loop_
_entity_poly.entity_id
_entity_poly.type
_entity_poly.pdbx_seq_one_letter_code
_entity_poly.pdbx_strand_id
1 'polypeptide(L)'
;QTGLSQLQNLFFVAYSSQIYVYVPHFSTQALPPKPALIVPSQPSTPALQGYLDSTNPHSINNLVVQFLGNEEVVAVVRDDGDVDAFLVRHILQAIERRTEHHGRIDTRADEVKPIFQSNVGKSAWGLAIHSQARILAVSANTHSITVFKFGLV
;
A
#
# COMPACT_ATOMS: atom_id res chain seq x y z
N GLN A 1 -10.58 2.19 0.75
CA GLN A 1 -10.56 0.94 1.55
C GLN A 1 -9.60 1.11 2.73
N THR A 2 -9.59 0.22 3.73
CA THR A 2 -8.78 0.38 4.95
C THR A 2 -8.12 -0.93 5.38
N GLY A 3 -7.05 -0.82 6.20
CA GLY A 3 -6.35 -1.96 6.78
C GLY A 3 -5.68 -1.60 8.11
N LEU A 4 -5.46 -2.58 8.97
CA LEU A 4 -4.80 -2.43 10.27
C LEU A 4 -3.52 -3.26 10.27
N SER A 5 -2.43 -2.70 10.80
CA SER A 5 -1.24 -3.50 11.11
C SER A 5 -1.56 -4.49 12.23
N GLN A 6 -0.99 -5.67 12.11
CA GLN A 6 -1.07 -6.80 13.03
C GLN A 6 0.01 -6.73 14.12
N LEU A 7 1.11 -6.02 13.86
CA LEU A 7 2.23 -5.86 14.80
C LEU A 7 2.31 -4.47 15.42
N GLN A 8 1.88 -3.45 14.70
CA GLN A 8 2.01 -2.05 15.06
C GLN A 8 0.63 -1.41 15.23
N ASN A 9 0.52 -0.36 16.04
CA ASN A 9 -0.71 0.42 16.13
C ASN A 9 -0.82 1.41 14.95
N LEU A 10 -0.92 0.88 13.73
CA LEU A 10 -1.03 1.65 12.49
C LEU A 10 -2.33 1.33 11.77
N PHE A 11 -3.01 2.39 11.32
CA PHE A 11 -4.22 2.30 10.52
C PHE A 11 -3.97 2.90 9.14
N PHE A 12 -4.25 2.12 8.10
CA PHE A 12 -4.03 2.47 6.70
C PHE A 12 -5.35 2.76 6.02
N VAL A 13 -5.39 3.85 5.26
CA VAL A 13 -6.55 4.26 4.47
C VAL A 13 -6.08 4.50 3.04
N ALA A 14 -6.62 3.73 2.10
CA ALA A 14 -6.48 3.98 0.69
C ALA A 14 -7.45 5.10 0.26
N TYR A 15 -6.90 6.19 -0.26
CA TYR A 15 -7.66 7.33 -0.79
C TYR A 15 -7.01 7.87 -2.06
N SER A 16 -7.77 7.93 -3.15
CA SER A 16 -7.24 8.29 -4.48
C SER A 16 -6.06 7.36 -4.83
N SER A 17 -4.89 7.89 -5.20
CA SER A 17 -3.66 7.16 -5.52
C SER A 17 -2.69 7.01 -4.33
N GLN A 18 -3.14 7.34 -3.12
CA GLN A 18 -2.27 7.48 -1.94
C GLN A 18 -2.75 6.61 -0.78
N ILE A 19 -1.79 6.20 0.05
CA ILE A 19 -2.04 5.49 1.30
C ILE A 19 -1.82 6.47 2.45
N TYR A 20 -2.89 6.78 3.17
CA TYR A 20 -2.85 7.59 4.36
C TYR A 20 -2.61 6.67 5.56
N VAL A 21 -1.63 7.02 6.37
CA VAL A 21 -1.22 6.24 7.55
C VAL A 21 -1.52 7.06 8.79
N TYR A 22 -2.29 6.48 9.69
CA TYR A 22 -2.64 7.06 10.97
C TYR A 22 -2.02 6.23 12.08
N VAL A 23 -1.62 6.92 13.15
CA VAL A 23 -1.27 6.31 14.43
C VAL A 23 -2.45 6.61 15.37
N PRO A 24 -3.34 5.64 15.66
CA PRO A 24 -4.42 5.86 16.61
C PRO A 24 -3.89 6.21 18.00
N HIS A 25 -4.60 7.07 18.72
CA HIS A 25 -4.21 7.42 20.09
C HIS A 25 -4.41 6.24 21.04
N PHE A 26 -3.44 6.01 21.92
CA PHE A 26 -3.54 4.93 22.89
C PHE A 26 -4.65 5.18 23.93
N SER A 27 -5.24 4.06 24.35
CA SER A 27 -6.49 3.79 25.07
C SER A 27 -7.79 4.01 24.29
N THR A 28 -7.99 5.12 23.59
CA THR A 28 -9.26 5.40 22.89
C THR A 28 -9.33 4.88 21.46
N GLN A 29 -8.18 4.56 20.85
CA GLN A 29 -8.05 4.22 19.43
C GLN A 29 -8.62 5.29 18.48
N ALA A 30 -8.74 6.54 18.96
CA ALA A 30 -9.23 7.64 18.17
C ALA A 30 -8.19 8.05 17.12
N LEU A 31 -8.61 8.16 15.86
CA LEU A 31 -7.77 8.63 14.76
C LEU A 31 -7.55 10.16 14.89
N PRO A 32 -6.30 10.63 14.82
CA PRO A 32 -6.03 12.06 14.68
C PRO A 32 -6.66 12.64 13.40
N PRO A 33 -6.98 13.95 13.36
CA PRO A 33 -7.58 14.57 12.18
C PRO A 33 -6.63 14.62 10.97
N LYS A 34 -5.32 14.54 11.21
CA LYS A 34 -4.27 14.53 10.18
C LYS A 34 -3.56 13.18 10.19
N PRO A 35 -3.21 12.64 9.01
CA PRO A 35 -2.39 11.44 8.93
C PRO A 35 -0.99 11.70 9.50
N ALA A 36 -0.38 10.66 10.06
CA ALA A 36 1.02 10.68 10.45
C ALA A 36 1.94 10.61 9.23
N LEU A 37 1.50 9.93 8.17
CA LEU A 37 2.22 9.78 6.92
C LEU A 37 1.26 9.68 5.73
N ILE A 38 1.67 10.18 4.57
CA ILE A 38 1.02 9.94 3.29
C ILE A 38 2.04 9.26 2.38
N VAL A 39 1.81 8.01 2.01
CA VAL A 39 2.67 7.22 1.14
C VAL A 39 2.12 7.29 -0.30
N PRO A 40 2.79 8.01 -1.20
CA PRO A 40 2.44 8.00 -2.62
C PRO A 40 3.09 6.81 -3.34
N SER A 41 2.43 6.30 -4.37
CA SER A 41 3.07 5.47 -5.39
C SER A 41 3.07 6.19 -6.72
N GLN A 42 4.11 5.93 -7.52
CA GLN A 42 4.13 6.34 -8.92
C GLN A 42 3.68 5.15 -9.77
N PRO A 43 2.98 5.40 -10.88
CA PRO A 43 2.67 4.35 -11.86
C PRO A 43 3.94 3.60 -12.31
N SER A 44 3.84 2.29 -12.49
CA SER A 44 4.95 1.44 -12.94
C SER A 44 5.44 1.83 -14.34
N THR A 45 4.59 2.48 -15.12
CA THR A 45 4.90 3.02 -16.43
C THR A 45 4.21 4.37 -16.60
N PRO A 46 4.88 5.37 -17.21
CA PRO A 46 4.22 6.64 -17.51
C PRO A 46 2.99 6.44 -18.40
N ALA A 47 1.97 7.26 -18.17
CA ALA A 47 0.74 7.32 -18.98
C ALA A 47 -0.12 6.04 -19.01
N LEU A 48 0.00 5.16 -18.00
CA LEU A 48 -0.97 4.09 -17.80
C LEU A 48 -2.39 4.67 -17.70
N GLN A 49 -3.33 4.00 -18.37
CA GLN A 49 -4.73 4.41 -18.41
C GLN A 49 -5.54 3.57 -17.43
N GLY A 50 -6.49 4.22 -16.77
CA GLY A 50 -7.45 3.57 -15.89
C GLY A 50 -8.48 2.85 -16.74
N TYR A 51 -8.96 1.70 -16.25
CA TYR A 51 -10.02 0.98 -16.93
C TYR A 51 -11.41 1.58 -16.61
N LEU A 52 -11.58 2.12 -15.39
CA LEU A 52 -12.87 2.60 -14.88
C LEU A 52 -12.89 4.12 -14.77
N ASP A 53 -11.83 4.70 -14.21
CA ASP A 53 -11.71 6.13 -14.02
C ASP A 53 -10.51 6.65 -14.80
N SER A 54 -10.77 7.17 -15.99
CA SER A 54 -9.75 7.79 -16.83
C SER A 54 -9.20 9.09 -16.26
N THR A 55 -9.90 9.73 -15.32
CA THR A 55 -9.44 10.98 -14.68
C THR A 55 -8.46 10.71 -13.55
N ASN A 56 -8.58 9.56 -12.88
CA ASN A 56 -7.68 9.12 -11.83
C ASN A 56 -7.28 7.65 -12.01
N PRO A 57 -6.46 7.36 -13.04
CA PRO A 57 -6.17 6.01 -13.47
C PRO A 57 -5.37 5.20 -12.43
N HIS A 58 -4.58 5.89 -11.61
CA HIS A 58 -3.75 5.26 -10.58
C HIS A 58 -4.46 5.17 -9.21
N SER A 59 -5.80 5.19 -9.20
CA SER A 59 -6.58 5.07 -7.96
C SER A 59 -6.45 3.69 -7.34
N ILE A 60 -6.39 3.64 -6.01
CA ILE A 60 -6.35 2.39 -5.25
C ILE A 60 -7.74 1.77 -5.17
N ASN A 61 -7.90 0.58 -5.73
CA ASN A 61 -9.13 -0.20 -5.65
C ASN A 61 -9.19 -1.06 -4.38
N ASN A 62 -8.06 -1.68 -4.03
CA ASN A 62 -7.96 -2.57 -2.87
C ASN A 62 -6.55 -2.48 -2.23
N LEU A 63 -6.48 -2.75 -0.94
CA LEU A 63 -5.42 -2.60 0.03
C LEU A 63 -5.60 -3.70 1.08
N VAL A 64 -4.56 -4.50 1.28
CA VAL A 64 -4.51 -5.49 2.36
C VAL A 64 -3.25 -5.28 3.18
N VAL A 65 -3.36 -5.53 4.48
CA VAL A 65 -2.22 -5.52 5.40
C VAL A 65 -2.05 -6.92 5.95
N GLN A 66 -0.98 -7.60 5.54
CA GLN A 66 -0.76 -9.00 5.85
C GLN A 66 0.73 -9.34 5.82
N PHE A 67 1.08 -10.47 6.42
CA PHE A 67 2.42 -11.02 6.32
C PHE A 67 2.70 -11.64 4.94
N LEU A 68 3.83 -11.25 4.36
CA LEU A 68 4.45 -11.90 3.21
C LEU A 68 5.75 -12.57 3.70
N GLY A 69 5.68 -13.86 4.01
CA GLY A 69 6.70 -14.53 4.80
C GLY A 69 6.69 -14.01 6.24
N ASN A 70 7.84 -13.55 6.72
CA ASN A 70 8.01 -13.02 8.08
C ASN A 70 7.86 -11.49 8.16
N GLU A 71 7.65 -10.84 7.01
CA GLU A 71 7.58 -9.39 6.90
C GLU A 71 6.12 -8.96 6.74
N GLU A 72 5.69 -7.98 7.52
CA GLU A 72 4.38 -7.37 7.32
C GLU A 72 4.43 -6.36 6.17
N VAL A 73 3.50 -6.51 5.23
CA VAL A 73 3.36 -5.62 4.08
C VAL A 73 1.99 -4.97 4.02
N VAL A 74 1.97 -3.75 3.49
CA VAL A 74 0.77 -3.15 2.91
C VAL A 74 0.85 -3.38 1.42
N ALA A 75 -0.02 -4.23 0.89
CA ALA A 75 -0.14 -4.45 -0.54
C ALA A 75 -1.39 -3.75 -1.07
N VAL A 76 -1.32 -3.25 -2.29
CA VAL A 76 -2.37 -2.46 -2.92
C VAL A 76 -2.48 -2.80 -4.41
N VAL A 77 -3.69 -2.69 -4.95
CA VAL A 77 -4.00 -2.86 -6.37
C VAL A 77 -4.81 -1.68 -6.90
N ARG A 78 -4.65 -1.37 -8.19
CA ARG A 78 -5.12 -0.11 -8.79
C ARG A 78 -5.92 -0.27 -10.07
N ASP A 79 -6.60 0.82 -10.44
CA ASP A 79 -7.44 0.85 -11.63
C ASP A 79 -6.69 0.77 -12.97
N ASP A 80 -5.44 1.21 -13.00
CA ASP A 80 -4.52 1.03 -14.12
C ASP A 80 -3.84 -0.36 -14.14
N GLY A 81 -4.17 -1.22 -13.18
CA GLY A 81 -3.63 -2.56 -13.06
C GLY A 81 -2.33 -2.66 -12.29
N ASP A 82 -1.83 -1.57 -11.71
CA ASP A 82 -0.65 -1.64 -10.86
C ASP A 82 -0.92 -2.37 -9.54
N VAL A 83 0.12 -3.08 -9.10
CA VAL A 83 0.19 -3.86 -7.89
C VAL A 83 1.46 -3.44 -7.16
N ASP A 84 1.32 -2.87 -5.97
CA ASP A 84 2.45 -2.50 -5.13
C ASP A 84 2.43 -3.28 -3.82
N ALA A 85 3.61 -3.55 -3.25
CA ALA A 85 3.75 -3.98 -1.86
C ALA A 85 4.81 -3.14 -1.15
N PHE A 86 4.45 -2.60 0.02
CA PHE A 86 5.31 -1.79 0.87
C PHE A 86 5.56 -2.51 2.18
N LEU A 87 6.79 -2.48 2.68
CA LEU A 87 7.09 -3.00 4.02
C LEU A 87 6.56 -2.04 5.09
N VAL A 88 5.80 -2.55 6.05
CA VAL A 88 5.30 -1.75 7.18
C VAL A 88 6.46 -1.16 7.99
N ARG A 89 7.56 -1.89 8.15
CA ARG A 89 8.76 -1.36 8.84
C ARG A 89 9.37 -0.13 8.16
N HIS A 90 9.31 -0.01 6.83
CA HIS A 90 9.80 1.18 6.12
C HIS A 90 8.88 2.38 6.38
N ILE A 91 7.57 2.14 6.46
CA ILE A 91 6.58 3.15 6.82
C ILE A 91 6.80 3.62 8.26
N LEU A 92 7.01 2.70 9.20
CA LEU A 92 7.26 3.01 10.60
C LEU A 92 8.52 3.87 10.76
N GLN A 93 9.63 3.48 10.12
CA GLN A 93 10.87 4.27 10.13
C GLN A 93 10.67 5.69 9.57
N ALA A 94 9.83 5.84 8.55
CA ALA A 94 9.51 7.15 7.97
C ALA A 94 8.69 8.02 8.96
N ILE A 95 7.80 7.42 9.74
CA ILE A 95 7.06 8.11 10.81
C ILE A 95 8.03 8.54 11.92
N GLU A 96 8.86 7.63 12.41
CA GLU A 96 9.83 7.88 13.49
C GLU A 96 10.76 9.05 13.15
N ARG A 97 11.34 9.06 11.94
CA ARG A 97 12.17 10.18 11.47
C ARG A 97 11.45 11.53 11.50
N ARG A 98 10.16 11.57 11.16
CA ARG A 98 9.37 12.81 11.19
C ARG A 98 9.11 13.29 12.61
N THR A 99 8.87 12.35 13.53
CA THR A 99 8.73 12.63 14.95
C THR A 99 10.03 13.19 15.54
N GLU A 100 11.18 12.58 15.23
CA GLU A 100 12.50 13.07 15.68
C GLU A 100 12.80 14.48 15.17
N HIS A 101 12.45 14.77 13.92
CA HIS A 101 12.60 16.09 13.32
C HIS A 101 11.48 17.07 13.68
N HIS A 102 10.65 16.77 14.68
CA HIS A 102 9.58 17.64 15.21
C HIS A 102 8.66 18.22 14.12
N GLY A 103 8.32 17.40 13.12
CA GLY A 103 7.41 17.81 12.03
C GLY A 103 7.99 18.82 11.03
N ARG A 104 9.32 19.01 11.00
CA ARG A 104 10.00 19.82 9.96
C ARG A 104 9.98 19.17 8.58
N ILE A 105 9.74 17.86 8.53
CA ILE A 105 9.60 17.07 7.31
C ILE A 105 8.12 16.94 7.00
N ASP A 106 7.74 17.10 5.73
CA ASP A 106 6.36 16.98 5.28
C ASP A 106 5.80 15.57 5.55
N THR A 107 4.48 15.48 5.76
CA THR A 107 3.72 14.24 5.91
C THR A 107 3.81 13.33 4.69
N ARG A 108 4.00 13.91 3.51
CA ARG A 108 4.22 13.16 2.27
C ARG A 108 5.58 12.45 2.32
N ALA A 109 5.57 11.15 2.04
CA ALA A 109 6.73 10.28 2.16
C ALA A 109 7.17 9.70 0.82
N ASP A 110 7.68 10.55 -0.08
CA ASP A 110 8.17 10.11 -1.39
C ASP A 110 9.39 9.18 -1.28
N GLU A 111 10.07 9.13 -0.14
CA GLU A 111 11.18 8.23 0.14
C GLU A 111 10.75 6.78 0.42
N VAL A 112 9.49 6.55 0.80
CA VAL A 112 8.97 5.19 1.03
C VAL A 112 8.66 4.55 -0.32
N LYS A 113 9.49 3.59 -0.73
CA LYS A 113 9.34 2.87 -2.00
C LYS A 113 8.72 1.49 -1.79
N PRO A 114 7.92 1.00 -2.76
CA PRO A 114 7.46 -0.37 -2.71
C PRO A 114 8.64 -1.33 -2.88
N ILE A 115 8.60 -2.46 -2.18
CA ILE A 115 9.55 -3.56 -2.39
C ILE A 115 9.21 -4.41 -3.61
N PHE A 116 8.00 -4.24 -4.13
CA PHE A 116 7.50 -4.92 -5.30
C PHE A 116 6.53 -4.00 -6.03
N GLN A 117 6.70 -3.89 -7.34
CA GLN A 117 5.78 -3.19 -8.22
C GLN A 117 5.65 -4.00 -9.52
N SER A 118 4.43 -4.26 -9.95
CA SER A 118 4.13 -4.94 -11.22
C SER A 118 2.75 -4.53 -11.72
N ASN A 119 2.51 -4.66 -13.03
CA ASN A 119 1.23 -4.34 -13.65
C ASN A 119 0.57 -5.61 -14.20
N VAL A 120 -0.72 -5.81 -13.93
CA VAL A 120 -1.50 -6.97 -14.39
C VAL A 120 -2.38 -6.69 -15.62
N GLY A 121 -2.13 -5.57 -16.30
CA GLY A 121 -2.64 -5.22 -17.63
C GLY A 121 -3.97 -4.46 -17.66
N LYS A 122 -4.85 -4.65 -16.66
CA LYS A 122 -6.10 -3.89 -16.48
C LYS A 122 -6.38 -3.71 -15.00
N SER A 123 -7.37 -2.88 -14.68
CA SER A 123 -7.92 -2.66 -13.34
C SER A 123 -7.97 -3.91 -12.49
N ALA A 124 -7.18 -3.85 -11.43
CA ALA A 124 -6.97 -4.90 -10.45
C ALA A 124 -7.85 -4.64 -9.22
N TRP A 125 -8.39 -5.71 -8.64
CA TRP A 125 -9.45 -5.62 -7.64
C TRP A 125 -9.28 -6.62 -6.50
N GLY A 126 -9.09 -7.89 -6.82
CA GLY A 126 -8.85 -8.91 -5.81
C GLY A 126 -7.38 -8.92 -5.42
N LEU A 127 -7.11 -9.05 -4.13
CA LEU A 127 -5.76 -9.11 -3.59
C LEU A 127 -5.76 -10.07 -2.40
N ALA A 128 -4.87 -11.06 -2.42
CA ALA A 128 -4.71 -12.02 -1.35
C ALA A 128 -3.23 -12.36 -1.15
N ILE A 129 -2.79 -12.50 0.10
CA ILE A 129 -1.42 -12.87 0.43
C ILE A 129 -1.43 -14.20 1.19
N HIS A 130 -0.64 -15.14 0.72
CA HIS A 130 -0.34 -16.36 1.45
C HIS A 130 1.04 -16.22 2.11
N SER A 131 1.05 -15.99 3.43
CA SER A 131 2.27 -15.72 4.20
C SER A 131 3.34 -16.81 4.03
N GLN A 132 3.04 -18.07 4.38
CA GLN A 132 4.05 -19.15 4.37
C GLN A 132 4.63 -19.44 2.98
N ALA A 133 3.78 -19.50 1.95
CA ALA A 133 4.22 -19.72 0.58
C ALA A 133 4.89 -18.49 -0.06
N ARG A 134 4.81 -17.32 0.61
CA ARG A 134 5.27 -16.03 0.11
C ARG A 134 4.72 -15.71 -1.27
N ILE A 135 3.39 -15.80 -1.37
CA ILE A 135 2.65 -15.59 -2.62
C ILE A 135 1.70 -14.42 -2.47
N LEU A 136 1.60 -13.60 -3.52
CA LEU A 136 0.60 -12.56 -3.69
C LEU A 136 -0.23 -12.87 -4.93
N ALA A 137 -1.54 -13.03 -4.76
CA ALA A 137 -2.48 -13.33 -5.84
C ALA A 137 -3.35 -12.11 -6.11
N VAL A 138 -3.50 -11.76 -7.39
CA VAL A 138 -4.25 -10.59 -7.85
C VAL A 138 -5.26 -11.01 -8.90
N SER A 139 -6.50 -10.55 -8.76
CA SER A 139 -7.50 -10.64 -9.83
C SER A 139 -7.70 -9.28 -10.50
N ALA A 140 -7.93 -9.32 -11.81
CA ALA A 140 -8.12 -8.11 -12.62
C ALA A 140 -9.17 -8.31 -13.70
N ASN A 141 -9.61 -7.20 -14.30
CA ASN A 141 -10.55 -7.18 -15.42
C ASN A 141 -9.96 -7.75 -16.73
N THR A 142 -8.77 -8.34 -16.68
CA THR A 142 -8.23 -9.23 -17.71
C THR A 142 -8.88 -10.62 -17.70
N HIS A 143 -9.81 -10.89 -16.77
CA HIS A 143 -10.39 -12.22 -16.53
C HIS A 143 -9.36 -13.28 -16.14
N SER A 144 -8.22 -12.84 -15.61
CA SER A 144 -7.12 -13.70 -15.19
C SER A 144 -6.75 -13.42 -13.73
N ILE A 145 -6.26 -14.45 -13.04
CA ILE A 145 -5.63 -14.32 -11.73
C ILE A 145 -4.12 -14.40 -11.96
N THR A 146 -3.39 -13.37 -11.56
CA THR A 146 -1.93 -13.33 -11.62
C THR A 146 -1.38 -13.68 -10.24
N VAL A 147 -0.42 -14.61 -10.20
CA VAL A 147 0.18 -15.10 -8.95
C VAL A 147 1.67 -14.74 -8.96
N PHE A 148 2.08 -13.90 -8.03
CA PHE A 148 3.48 -13.51 -7.82
C PHE A 148 4.06 -14.33 -6.66
N LYS A 149 5.18 -15.02 -6.93
CA LYS A 149 5.90 -15.81 -5.92
C LYS A 149 7.22 -15.14 -5.57
N PHE A 150 7.44 -14.89 -4.29
CA PHE A 150 8.63 -14.22 -3.79
C PHE A 150 9.67 -15.25 -3.34
N GLY A 151 10.83 -15.24 -4.00
CA GLY A 151 11.95 -16.14 -3.70
C GLY A 151 12.67 -15.81 -2.38
N LEU A 152 13.39 -16.79 -1.84
CA LEU A 152 14.40 -16.58 -0.79
C LEU A 152 15.63 -15.97 -1.46
N VAL A 153 16.09 -14.82 -0.96
CA VAL A 153 17.45 -14.34 -1.19
C VAL A 153 18.26 -14.61 0.06
#